data_AF-A0A7T6XQC2-F1
#
_entry.id   AF-A0A7T6XQC2-F1
#
_cell.length_a   1.000
_cell.length_b   1.000
_cell.length_c   1.000
_cell.angle_alpha   90.00
_cell.angle_beta   90.00
_cell.angle_gamma   90.00
#
_symmetry.space_group_name_H-M   'P 1'
#
loop_
_entity.id
_entity.type
_entity.pdbx_description
1 polymer ?
#
loop_
_entity_poly.entity_id
_entity_poly.type
_entity_poly.pdbx_seq_one_letter_code
_entity_poly.pdbx_strand_id
1 'polypeptide(L)'
;MLFTKDVNAVVALDIDYEGSNRATITIWRPEYAIVNGVEEFRATTVIEAQPFRTDSGLPTEGTVLRLSLRDFATEELARGHVEDLDREILITSKQLCDFLSSAEVRQQAQTKQRGSINRIRPGALKRRRPQTPPEQLSSEDEGSIERKRESKRGRQSSDYFPSSSSADSKGELP
;
A
#
# COMPACT_ATOMS: atom_id res chain seq x y z
N MET A 1 1.75 -6.96 -15.50
CA MET A 1 2.50 -5.77 -15.05
C MET A 1 3.13 -5.10 -16.27
N LEU A 2 3.05 -3.77 -16.40
CA LEU A 2 3.71 -3.04 -17.49
C LEU A 2 5.10 -2.60 -17.02
N PHE A 3 6.16 -3.05 -17.69
CA PHE A 3 7.52 -2.56 -17.49
C PHE A 3 7.80 -1.43 -18.48
N THR A 4 8.33 -0.31 -17.99
CA THR A 4 8.80 0.79 -18.83
C THR A 4 10.32 0.71 -18.95
N LYS A 5 10.87 1.26 -20.03
CA LYS A 5 12.32 1.24 -20.33
C LYS A 5 13.21 1.87 -19.25
N ASP A 6 12.62 2.68 -18.37
CA ASP A 6 13.33 3.42 -17.33
C ASP A 6 13.20 2.75 -15.94
N VAL A 7 12.70 1.51 -15.89
CA VAL A 7 12.53 0.73 -14.64
C VAL A 7 13.40 -0.52 -14.70
N ASN A 8 14.39 -0.60 -13.81
CA ASN A 8 15.33 -1.74 -13.77
C ASN A 8 14.93 -2.82 -12.76
N ALA A 9 14.07 -2.51 -11.80
CA ALA A 9 13.50 -3.48 -10.90
C ALA A 9 12.13 -3.01 -10.40
N VAL A 10 11.23 -3.95 -10.22
CA VAL A 10 9.98 -3.74 -9.47
C VAL A 10 9.95 -4.72 -8.32
N VAL A 11 9.63 -4.19 -7.14
CA VAL A 11 9.34 -4.98 -5.96
C VAL A 11 7.85 -4.84 -5.64
N ALA A 12 7.11 -5.95 -5.65
CA ALA A 12 5.76 -6.01 -5.09
C ALA A 12 5.80 -6.69 -3.73
N LEU A 13 5.02 -6.13 -2.81
CA LEU A 13 4.73 -6.71 -1.51
C LEU A 13 3.27 -7.13 -1.53
N ASP A 14 3.04 -8.42 -1.38
CA ASP A 14 1.70 -8.98 -1.17
C ASP A 14 1.53 -9.22 0.32
N ILE A 15 0.51 -8.59 0.90
CA ILE A 15 0.30 -8.56 2.34
C ILE A 15 -1.11 -9.07 2.57
N ASP A 16 -1.23 -10.23 3.22
CA ASP A 16 -2.52 -10.79 3.53
C ASP A 16 -3.22 -9.90 4.57
N TYR A 17 -4.50 -9.67 4.34
CA TYR A 17 -5.40 -8.99 5.26
C TYR A 17 -6.44 -10.00 5.74
N GLU A 18 -6.82 -9.92 7.02
CA GLU A 18 -7.86 -10.75 7.66
C GLU A 18 -7.49 -12.23 7.90
N GLY A 19 -7.10 -12.54 9.14
CA GLY A 19 -6.90 -13.93 9.60
C GLY A 19 -5.50 -14.50 9.39
N SER A 20 -4.66 -13.86 8.56
CA SER A 20 -3.23 -14.13 8.45
C SER A 20 -2.44 -12.83 8.47
N ASN A 21 -1.23 -12.87 9.06
CA ASN A 21 -0.24 -11.80 8.93
C ASN A 21 0.80 -12.12 7.86
N ARG A 22 0.57 -13.11 7.00
CA ARG A 22 1.55 -13.50 6.00
C ARG A 22 1.82 -12.36 5.03
N ALA A 23 3.08 -12.26 4.62
CA ALA A 23 3.47 -11.33 3.57
C ALA A 23 4.57 -11.92 2.71
N THR A 24 4.44 -11.73 1.40
CA THR A 24 5.38 -12.21 0.40
C THR A 24 5.93 -11.07 -0.45
N ILE A 25 7.08 -11.31 -1.05
CA ILE A 25 7.76 -10.39 -1.95
C ILE A 25 7.92 -11.03 -3.32
N THR A 26 7.63 -10.25 -4.36
CA THR A 26 7.89 -10.64 -5.75
C THR A 26 8.74 -9.57 -6.40
N ILE A 27 9.77 -9.97 -7.13
CA ILE A 27 10.68 -9.07 -7.83
C ILE A 27 10.68 -9.40 -9.31
N TRP A 28 10.51 -8.37 -10.12
CA TRP A 28 10.71 -8.43 -11.56
C TRP A 28 11.88 -7.55 -11.97
N ARG A 29 12.61 -8.00 -12.98
CA ARG A 29 13.66 -7.22 -13.66
C ARG A 29 13.45 -7.29 -15.17
N PRO A 30 13.85 -6.27 -15.93
CA PRO A 30 13.78 -6.33 -17.37
C PRO A 30 14.83 -7.32 -17.90
N GLU A 31 14.47 -8.02 -18.96
CA GLU A 31 15.34 -8.95 -19.69
C GLU A 31 15.13 -8.70 -21.19
N TYR A 32 16.24 -8.67 -21.93
CA TYR A 32 16.22 -8.76 -23.39
C TYR A 32 16.35 -10.22 -23.78
N ALA A 33 15.35 -10.75 -24.48
CA ALA A 33 15.33 -12.15 -24.91
C ALA A 33 15.03 -12.23 -26.41
N ILE A 34 15.76 -13.09 -27.12
CA ILE A 34 15.48 -13.36 -28.54
C ILE A 34 14.35 -14.38 -28.63
N VAL A 35 13.23 -13.98 -29.21
CA VAL A 35 12.06 -14.81 -29.45
C VAL A 35 11.73 -14.76 -30.94
N ASN A 36 11.72 -15.92 -31.60
CA ASN A 36 11.47 -16.02 -33.05
C ASN A 36 12.36 -15.12 -33.93
N GLY A 37 13.61 -14.90 -33.52
CA GLY A 37 14.57 -14.07 -34.25
C GLY A 37 14.41 -12.56 -34.03
N VAL A 38 13.49 -12.14 -33.16
CA VAL A 38 13.30 -10.74 -32.76
C VAL A 38 13.72 -10.58 -31.29
N GLU A 39 14.46 -9.53 -30.99
CA GLU A 39 14.79 -9.17 -29.60
C GLU A 39 13.57 -8.53 -28.94
N GLU A 40 13.09 -9.13 -27.86
CA GLU A 40 11.97 -8.65 -27.07
C GLU A 40 12.45 -8.16 -25.71
N PHE A 41 11.99 -6.95 -25.34
CA PHE A 41 12.15 -6.41 -23.99
C PHE A 41 10.97 -6.84 -23.13
N ARG A 42 11.23 -7.66 -22.11
CA ARG A 42 10.19 -8.21 -21.24
C ARG A 42 10.55 -8.11 -19.77
N ALA A 43 9.54 -8.22 -18.91
CA ALA A 43 9.74 -8.34 -17.48
C ALA A 43 9.86 -9.82 -17.11
N THR A 44 10.93 -10.18 -16.41
CA THR A 44 11.16 -11.55 -15.92
C THR A 44 11.10 -11.55 -14.39
N THR A 45 10.33 -12.48 -13.83
CA THR A 45 10.25 -12.69 -12.38
C THR A 45 11.56 -13.30 -11.88
N VAL A 46 12.28 -12.59 -11.02
CA VAL A 46 13.56 -13.04 -10.42
C VAL A 46 13.30 -13.68 -9.06
N ILE A 47 12.29 -13.20 -8.33
CA ILE A 47 11.81 -13.77 -7.08
C ILE A 47 10.30 -13.84 -7.18
N GLU A 48 9.72 -15.01 -6.96
CA GLU A 48 8.27 -15.23 -7.05
C GLU A 48 7.69 -15.54 -5.67
N ALA A 49 6.78 -14.67 -5.19
CA ALA A 49 5.98 -14.84 -3.98
C ALA A 49 6.78 -15.37 -2.76
N GLN A 50 8.00 -14.88 -2.56
CA GLN A 50 8.86 -15.36 -1.49
C GLN A 50 8.35 -14.85 -0.14
N PRO A 51 8.07 -15.72 0.85
CA PRO A 51 7.61 -15.27 2.15
C PRO A 51 8.72 -14.57 2.92
N PHE A 52 8.40 -13.39 3.47
CA PHE A 52 9.26 -12.69 4.43
C PHE A 52 8.59 -12.54 5.81
N ARG A 53 7.25 -12.70 5.88
CA ARG A 53 6.48 -12.74 7.12
C ARG A 53 5.55 -13.95 7.11
N THR A 54 5.57 -14.75 8.18
CA THR A 54 4.71 -15.93 8.35
C THR A 54 3.28 -15.54 8.71
N ASP A 55 2.36 -16.50 8.70
CA ASP A 55 0.96 -16.27 9.12
C ASP A 55 0.84 -15.77 10.56
N SER A 56 1.78 -16.16 11.43
CA SER A 56 1.86 -15.69 12.82
C SER A 56 2.49 -14.29 12.96
N GLY A 57 2.90 -13.66 11.86
CA GLY A 57 3.54 -12.34 11.86
C GLY A 57 5.02 -12.35 12.16
N LEU A 58 5.67 -13.52 12.19
CA LEU A 58 7.10 -13.64 12.47
C LEU A 58 7.92 -13.54 11.17
N PRO A 59 9.16 -13.03 11.22
CA PRO A 59 10.06 -13.05 10.07
C PRO A 59 10.34 -14.47 9.60
N THR A 60 10.44 -14.66 8.29
CA THR A 60 10.90 -15.93 7.71
C THR A 60 12.42 -16.03 7.79
N GLU A 61 12.95 -17.18 8.23
CA GLU A 61 14.39 -17.43 8.32
C GLU A 61 15.05 -17.46 6.94
N GLY A 62 16.24 -16.87 6.82
CA GLY A 62 17.05 -16.91 5.59
C GLY A 62 16.55 -16.06 4.42
N THR A 63 15.33 -15.53 4.44
CA THR A 63 14.84 -14.63 3.39
C THR A 63 15.49 -13.24 3.53
N VAL A 64 16.18 -12.80 2.47
CA VAL A 64 16.83 -11.49 2.36
C VAL A 64 16.50 -10.89 0.99
N LEU A 65 15.94 -9.69 0.99
CA LEU A 65 15.76 -8.89 -0.22
C LEU A 65 17.11 -8.29 -0.62
N ARG A 66 17.56 -8.61 -1.83
CA ARG A 66 18.80 -8.10 -2.42
C ARG A 66 18.47 -7.18 -3.59
N LEU A 67 18.90 -5.93 -3.50
CA LEU A 67 18.78 -4.94 -4.57
C LEU A 67 20.18 -4.45 -4.93
N SER A 68 20.55 -4.49 -6.20
CA SER A 68 21.82 -3.94 -6.67
C SER A 68 21.68 -2.43 -6.80
N LEU A 69 22.76 -1.67 -6.59
CA LEU A 69 22.74 -0.24 -6.89
C LEU A 69 22.49 0.05 -8.39
N ARG A 70 22.79 -0.91 -9.28
CA ARG A 70 22.40 -0.84 -10.70
C ARG A 70 20.89 -0.76 -10.91
N ASP A 71 20.09 -1.29 -9.98
CA ASP A 71 18.62 -1.24 -10.06
C ASP A 71 18.09 0.21 -9.96
N PHE A 72 18.93 1.14 -9.53
CA PHE A 72 18.62 2.56 -9.35
C PHE A 72 19.34 3.49 -10.33
N ALA A 73 20.11 2.95 -11.27
CA ALA A 73 20.93 3.72 -12.21
C ALA A 73 20.51 3.48 -13.66
N THR A 74 20.50 4.52 -14.49
CA THR A 74 20.35 4.32 -15.95
C THR A 74 21.57 3.59 -16.50
N GLU A 75 21.43 2.97 -17.69
CA GLU A 75 22.55 2.30 -18.35
C GLU A 75 23.74 3.25 -18.58
N GLU A 76 23.47 4.51 -18.92
CA GLU A 76 24.50 5.55 -19.09
C GLU A 76 25.31 5.79 -17.81
N LEU A 77 24.64 5.87 -16.65
CA LEU A 77 25.30 6.03 -15.36
C LEU A 77 26.09 4.77 -14.97
N ALA A 78 25.58 3.60 -15.35
CA ALA A 78 26.20 2.32 -15.03
C ALA A 78 27.55 2.09 -15.73
N ARG A 79 27.72 2.58 -16.96
CA ARG A 79 28.93 2.36 -17.76
C ARG A 79 30.21 2.92 -17.14
N GLY A 80 30.13 3.99 -16.35
CA GLY A 80 31.30 4.66 -15.75
C GLY A 80 31.63 4.24 -14.30
N HIS A 81 30.74 3.49 -13.64
CA HIS A 81 30.83 3.20 -12.20
C HIS A 81 30.58 1.71 -11.90
N VAL A 82 31.01 0.84 -12.82
CA VAL A 82 30.73 -0.61 -12.81
C VAL A 82 31.04 -1.24 -11.45
N GLU A 83 32.22 -0.97 -10.88
CA GLU A 83 32.68 -1.54 -9.61
C GLU A 83 31.90 -1.02 -8.39
N ASP A 84 31.44 0.23 -8.43
CA ASP A 84 30.68 0.84 -7.33
C ASP A 84 29.21 0.42 -7.34
N LEU A 85 28.65 0.15 -8.52
CA LEU A 85 27.24 -0.19 -8.67
C LEU A 85 26.94 -1.68 -8.47
N ASP A 86 27.98 -2.52 -8.43
CA ASP A 86 27.85 -3.95 -8.06
C ASP A 86 27.59 -4.17 -6.57
N ARG A 87 27.63 -3.10 -5.77
CA ARG A 87 27.23 -3.15 -4.36
C ARG A 87 25.74 -3.45 -4.24
N GLU A 88 25.39 -4.13 -3.15
CA GLU A 88 24.03 -4.55 -2.86
C GLU A 88 23.48 -3.88 -1.60
N ILE A 89 22.20 -3.54 -1.66
CA ILE A 89 21.37 -3.22 -0.51
C ILE A 89 20.70 -4.52 -0.06
N LEU A 90 21.01 -4.93 1.17
CA LEU A 90 20.46 -6.13 1.79
C LEU A 90 19.42 -5.74 2.83
N ILE A 91 18.20 -6.22 2.68
CA ILE A 91 17.11 -6.02 3.64
C ILE A 91 16.64 -7.37 4.12
N THR A 92 16.87 -7.66 5.41
CA THR A 92 16.47 -8.93 6.02
C THR A 92 14.96 -9.01 6.20
N SER A 93 14.42 -10.23 6.29
CA SER A 93 13.00 -10.43 6.64
C SER A 93 12.60 -9.77 7.94
N LYS A 94 13.50 -9.72 8.93
CA LYS A 94 13.26 -8.99 10.18
C LYS A 94 13.03 -7.51 9.93
N GLN A 95 13.92 -6.85 9.17
CA GLN A 95 13.77 -5.44 8.83
C GLN A 95 12.50 -5.18 8.01
N LEU A 96 12.16 -6.06 7.05
CA LEU A 96 10.92 -5.96 6.28
C LEU A 96 9.68 -6.06 7.20
N CYS A 97 9.69 -7.00 8.15
CA CYS A 97 8.61 -7.13 9.15
C CYS A 97 8.51 -5.89 10.05
N ASP A 98 9.64 -5.33 10.49
CA ASP A 98 9.67 -4.13 11.32
C ASP A 98 9.11 -2.90 10.58
N PHE A 99 9.48 -2.74 9.29
CA PHE A 99 8.95 -1.69 8.43
C PHE A 99 7.44 -1.84 8.22
N LEU A 100 6.98 -3.06 7.94
CA LEU A 100 5.57 -3.34 7.72
C LEU A 100 4.75 -3.12 8.99
N SER A 101 5.21 -3.63 10.14
CA SER A 101 4.57 -3.43 11.45
C SER A 101 4.47 -1.93 11.79
N SER A 102 5.54 -1.17 11.53
CA SER A 102 5.54 0.28 11.71
C SER A 102 4.53 0.99 10.79
N ALA A 103 4.41 0.55 9.54
CA ALA A 103 3.45 1.08 8.59
C ALA A 103 2.01 0.77 9.00
N GLU A 104 1.72 -0.46 9.44
CA GLU A 104 0.42 -0.90 9.94
C GLU A 104 -0.01 -0.08 11.16
N VAL A 105 0.88 0.14 12.13
CA VAL A 105 0.61 0.99 13.30
C VAL A 105 0.28 2.43 12.87
N ARG A 106 1.05 3.01 11.96
CA ARG A 106 0.79 4.37 11.43
C ARG A 106 -0.55 4.43 10.71
N GLN A 107 -0.88 3.43 9.90
CA GLN A 107 -2.16 3.34 9.20
C GLN A 107 -3.33 3.25 10.18
N GLN A 108 -3.23 2.41 11.22
CA GLN A 108 -4.24 2.31 12.25
C GLN A 108 -4.46 3.63 13.00
N ALA A 109 -3.39 4.36 13.32
CA ALA A 109 -3.50 5.67 13.97
C ALA A 109 -4.23 6.70 13.08
N GLN A 110 -3.91 6.73 11.78
CA GLN A 110 -4.59 7.60 10.81
C GLN A 110 -6.07 7.26 10.66
N THR A 111 -6.42 5.97 10.52
CA THR A 111 -7.81 5.53 10.40
C THR A 111 -8.62 5.86 11.66
N LYS A 112 -8.01 5.76 12.84
CA LYS A 112 -8.63 6.10 14.14
C LYS A 112 -8.56 7.59 14.47
N GLN A 113 -8.03 8.44 13.57
CA GLN A 113 -7.77 9.88 13.80
C GLN A 113 -7.04 10.18 15.12
N ARG A 114 -6.15 9.29 15.55
CA ARG A 114 -5.36 9.47 16.79
C ARG A 114 -4.06 10.19 16.46
N GLY A 115 -3.71 11.19 17.28
CA GLY A 115 -2.50 12.01 17.15
C GLY A 115 -2.75 13.38 16.48
N SER A 116 -1.68 14.16 16.30
CA SER A 116 -1.75 15.45 15.58
C SER A 116 -1.87 15.19 14.08
N ILE A 117 -3.10 15.18 13.59
CA ILE A 117 -3.41 14.98 12.17
C ILE A 117 -3.68 16.32 11.49
N ASN A 118 -3.07 16.53 10.33
CA ASN A 118 -3.44 17.63 9.45
C ASN A 118 -4.88 17.41 8.97
N ARG A 119 -5.82 18.17 9.54
CA ARG A 119 -7.21 18.18 9.08
C ARG A 119 -7.28 18.89 7.74
N ILE A 120 -8.07 18.34 6.82
CA ILE A 120 -8.42 19.06 5.59
C ILE A 120 -9.16 20.32 6.02
N ARG A 121 -8.80 21.47 5.42
CA ARG A 121 -9.45 22.75 5.72
C ARG A 121 -10.97 22.59 5.54
N PRO A 122 -11.80 23.18 6.42
CA PRO A 122 -13.25 23.22 6.21
C PRO A 122 -13.58 23.67 4.77
N GLY A 123 -14.43 22.92 4.08
CA GLY A 123 -14.82 23.20 2.68
C GLY A 123 -13.89 22.63 1.60
N ALA A 124 -12.70 22.14 1.95
CA ALA A 124 -11.85 21.43 1.00
C ALA A 124 -12.24 19.94 0.94
N LEU A 125 -12.45 19.41 -0.27
CA LEU A 125 -12.67 17.99 -0.50
C LEU A 125 -11.37 17.35 -0.98
N LYS A 126 -11.02 16.21 -0.37
CA LYS A 126 -9.97 15.35 -0.93
C LYS A 126 -10.48 14.81 -2.27
N ARG A 127 -9.68 14.96 -3.33
CA ARG A 127 -9.98 14.35 -4.64
C ARG A 127 -10.28 12.86 -4.43
N ARG A 128 -11.42 12.38 -4.93
CA ARG A 128 -11.78 10.97 -4.84
C ARG A 128 -10.68 10.13 -5.51
N ARG A 129 -10.10 9.20 -4.78
CA ARG A 129 -9.36 8.08 -5.40
C ARG A 129 -10.41 7.25 -6.16
N PRO A 130 -10.15 6.79 -7.39
CA PRO A 130 -10.95 5.71 -7.97
C PRO A 130 -11.05 4.60 -6.92
N GLN A 131 -12.27 4.11 -6.69
CA GLN A 131 -12.51 3.04 -5.73
C GLN A 131 -11.63 1.85 -6.13
N THR A 132 -10.80 1.35 -5.21
CA THR A 132 -10.16 0.05 -5.42
C THR A 132 -11.27 -0.96 -5.70
N PRO A 133 -11.17 -1.79 -6.76
CA PRO A 133 -12.23 -2.73 -7.11
C PRO A 133 -12.65 -3.55 -5.89
N PRO A 134 -13.96 -3.75 -5.66
CA PRO A 134 -14.43 -4.57 -4.57
C PRO A 134 -13.94 -6.01 -4.75
N GLU A 135 -13.42 -6.60 -3.67
CA GLU A 135 -13.09 -8.03 -3.62
C GLU A 135 -14.31 -8.86 -4.04
N GLN A 136 -14.13 -9.74 -5.02
CA GLN A 136 -15.18 -10.61 -5.51
C GLN A 136 -15.41 -11.74 -4.51
N LEU A 137 -16.32 -11.52 -3.56
CA LEU A 137 -16.87 -12.59 -2.72
C LEU A 137 -17.69 -13.51 -3.63
N SER A 138 -17.28 -14.78 -3.75
CA SER A 138 -18.00 -15.78 -4.53
C SER A 138 -19.36 -16.11 -3.90
N SER A 139 -20.29 -16.58 -4.73
CA SER A 139 -21.72 -16.78 -4.46
C SER A 139 -22.08 -17.77 -3.33
N GLU A 140 -21.11 -18.38 -2.67
CA GLU A 140 -21.35 -19.34 -1.59
C GLU A 140 -21.62 -18.67 -0.23
N ASP A 141 -21.38 -17.35 -0.11
CA ASP A 141 -21.59 -16.59 1.14
C ASP A 141 -22.89 -15.75 1.15
N GLU A 142 -23.76 -15.93 0.15
CA GLU A 142 -24.97 -15.10 -0.06
C GLU A 142 -26.13 -15.36 0.92
N GLY A 143 -26.06 -16.40 1.78
CA GLY A 143 -27.18 -16.77 2.66
C GLY A 143 -27.34 -15.94 3.94
N SER A 144 -26.33 -15.16 4.34
CA SER A 144 -26.31 -14.52 5.68
C SER A 144 -26.30 -12.99 5.67
N ILE A 145 -26.09 -12.35 4.51
CA ILE A 145 -25.95 -10.88 4.42
C ILE A 145 -27.29 -10.15 4.22
N GLU A 146 -28.30 -10.82 3.63
CA GLU A 146 -29.56 -10.15 3.28
C GLU A 146 -30.32 -9.64 4.52
N ARG A 147 -30.26 -10.37 5.64
CA ARG A 147 -30.84 -9.94 6.92
C ARG A 147 -30.12 -8.77 7.57
N LYS A 148 -28.87 -8.45 7.21
CA LYS A 148 -28.10 -7.34 7.82
C LYS A 148 -28.19 -6.04 7.02
N ARG A 149 -28.60 -6.10 5.74
CA ARG A 149 -28.76 -4.91 4.88
C ARG A 149 -30.11 -4.23 5.05
N GLU A 150 -31.15 -4.95 5.46
CA GLU A 150 -32.50 -4.38 5.65
C GLU A 150 -32.61 -3.50 6.91
N SER A 151 -31.86 -3.80 7.99
CA SER A 151 -31.90 -3.00 9.23
C SER A 151 -31.22 -1.63 9.14
N LYS A 152 -30.55 -1.26 8.03
CA LYS A 152 -29.88 0.04 7.86
C LYS A 152 -30.54 0.96 6.82
N ARG A 153 -31.64 0.54 6.19
CA ARG A 153 -32.38 1.35 5.20
C ARG A 153 -33.57 2.12 5.80
N GLY A 154 -33.69 2.20 7.12
CA GLY A 154 -34.77 2.93 7.78
C GLY A 154 -34.30 4.14 8.59
N ARG A 155 -34.74 5.33 8.15
CA ARG A 155 -34.77 6.66 8.82
C ARG A 155 -33.48 7.50 8.68
N GLN A 156 -33.38 8.45 7.74
CA GLN A 156 -34.13 9.69 7.49
C GLN A 156 -33.23 10.89 7.81
N SER A 157 -33.12 11.78 6.82
CA SER A 157 -32.60 13.16 6.85
C SER A 157 -32.72 13.80 8.23
N SER A 158 -31.59 14.30 8.73
CA SER A 158 -31.54 15.33 9.76
C SER A 158 -30.76 16.49 9.16
N ASP A 159 -31.52 17.47 8.69
CA ASP A 159 -31.04 18.73 8.15
C ASP A 159 -30.44 19.55 9.30
N TYR A 160 -29.12 19.54 9.44
CA TYR A 160 -28.43 20.38 10.41
C TYR A 160 -28.13 21.75 9.80
N PHE A 161 -29.03 22.70 9.98
CA PHE A 161 -28.80 24.12 9.76
C PHE A 161 -28.32 24.78 11.06
N PRO A 162 -27.12 25.37 11.12
CA PRO A 162 -26.76 26.22 12.24
C PRO A 162 -27.46 27.57 12.03
N SER A 163 -28.65 27.73 12.61
CA SER A 163 -29.28 29.04 12.73
C SER A 163 -28.46 29.90 13.70
N SER A 164 -27.84 30.92 13.12
CA SER A 164 -27.26 32.07 13.81
C SER A 164 -28.29 32.68 14.78
N SER A 165 -27.98 32.68 16.08
CA SER A 165 -28.62 33.58 17.05
C SER A 165 -27.57 34.54 17.59
N SER A 166 -27.41 35.65 16.90
CA SER A 166 -26.92 36.90 17.46
C SER A 166 -27.90 37.40 18.52
N ALA A 167 -27.46 37.51 19.76
CA ALA A 167 -28.10 38.33 20.79
C ALA A 167 -27.03 38.93 21.70
N ASP A 168 -26.72 40.19 21.39
CA ASP A 168 -26.04 41.16 22.22
C ASP A 168 -26.90 41.49 23.46
N SER A 169 -26.28 41.68 24.63
CA SER A 169 -26.47 42.84 25.55
C SER A 169 -26.38 42.53 27.06
N LYS A 170 -25.37 43.18 27.68
CA LYS A 170 -25.33 43.98 28.93
C LYS A 170 -25.69 43.43 30.33
N GLY A 171 -24.80 43.82 31.28
CA GLY A 171 -25.05 44.13 32.71
C GLY A 171 -24.75 42.98 33.67
N GLU A 172 -24.16 43.12 34.85
CA GLU A 172 -23.70 44.25 35.67
C GLU A 172 -22.83 43.66 36.81
N LEU A 173 -21.96 44.48 37.42
CA LEU A 173 -21.04 44.14 38.52
C LEU A 173 -21.76 43.80 39.84
N PRO A 174 -21.04 43.22 40.81
CA PRO A 174 -20.53 44.06 41.90
C PRO A 174 -19.01 44.01 42.10
#